data_AF-A0A6G9A7V7-F1
#
_entry.id   AF-A0A6G9A7V7-F1
#
_cell.length_a   1.000
_cell.length_b   1.000
_cell.length_c   1.000
_cell.angle_alpha   90.00
_cell.angle_beta   90.00
_cell.angle_gamma   90.00
#
_symmetry.space_group_name_H-M   'P 1'
#
loop_
_entity.id
_entity.type
_entity.pdbx_description
1 polymer ?
#
loop_
_entity_poly.entity_id
_entity_poly.type
_entity_poly.pdbx_seq_one_letter_code
_entity_poly.pdbx_strand_id
1 'polypeptide(L)'
;MNRRLDNDRTIRAPRGSEISAKSWLTEAPLRMLMNNLDPDVAERPSELVVYGGIGRAARDWESFDRIVAALRKLEGDETLLVQSGKPVGVFRTHADAPRVLIANSNIVPHWATLDHFNELDRKGLMMYGQMTAGSWIYIGSQGIVQGTYETFVEVGRRHYGGSLAGKWILTAGLGGMGGAQPLAATMAGASMLAVECQPSRIEMRLRTGYLDRQAATLDEALAIMEEAAKTKKAVSVGLLGNAAEIFPELVRRGVKPDIVTDQTSAHDPINGYLPKGWTLAEWEARRSSDPKAVERASKTSMVEHVQAMLDFHAQGIPTLDYGNNIRQMAQDMGLKNAFDFPGFVPAYIRPLFCRGVGPFRWAALSGDPEDIFKTDAKVKELMPDDKHLHNWLDMAKARIKFQGLPARICWVGLGDRHRLGLAFNEMVARGELKAPIVIGRDHLDSGSVASPNRETEAMKDGSDAVSDWPLLNALLNCASGATWVSLHHGGGVGIGYSQHAGMVIVADGTPEAAKRIERVLWNDPASGVMRHADAGYETAIDCARDKGLDLPSLSK
;
A
#
# COMPACT_ATOMS: atom_id res chain seq x y z
N MET A 1 -4.76 29.56 13.27
CA MET A 1 -3.50 28.80 13.15
C MET A 1 -3.81 27.45 12.52
N ASN A 2 -3.08 27.08 11.45
CA ASN A 2 -3.21 25.76 10.83
C ASN A 2 -2.66 24.71 11.81
N ARG A 3 -3.55 23.97 12.52
CA ARG A 3 -3.16 22.98 13.53
C ARG A 3 -2.44 21.74 12.95
N ARG A 4 -2.27 21.67 11.62
CA ARG A 4 -1.71 20.53 10.91
C ARG A 4 -0.29 20.73 10.43
N LEU A 5 0.16 21.98 10.26
CA LEU A 5 1.51 22.28 9.78
C LEU A 5 2.41 22.63 10.95
N ASP A 6 3.50 21.87 11.11
CA ASP A 6 4.58 22.17 12.04
C ASP A 6 5.90 21.81 11.35
N ASN A 7 6.66 22.83 10.93
CA ASN A 7 7.91 22.64 10.20
C ASN A 7 9.13 22.44 11.11
N ASP A 8 8.99 22.70 12.41
CA ASP A 8 10.09 22.58 13.38
C ASP A 8 10.21 21.15 13.91
N ARG A 9 9.10 20.38 13.89
CA ARG A 9 9.05 19.01 14.37
C ARG A 9 9.67 18.03 13.39
N THR A 10 10.62 17.24 13.90
CA THR A 10 11.13 16.04 13.26
C THR A 10 10.82 14.83 14.12
N ILE A 11 9.97 13.93 13.62
CA ILE A 11 9.54 12.72 14.33
C ILE A 11 10.30 11.51 13.81
N ARG A 12 10.77 10.63 14.70
CA ARG A 12 11.34 9.31 14.38
C ARG A 12 10.93 8.33 15.46
N ALA A 13 10.80 7.04 15.11
CA ALA A 13 10.52 6.05 16.12
C ALA A 13 11.73 5.85 17.05
N PRO A 14 11.52 5.73 18.38
CA PRO A 14 12.53 5.24 19.31
C PRO A 14 13.15 3.92 18.83
N ARG A 15 14.44 3.73 19.15
CA ARG A 15 15.23 2.55 18.78
C ARG A 15 15.75 1.84 20.05
N GLY A 16 16.28 0.64 19.89
CA GLY A 16 16.82 -0.17 20.99
C GLY A 16 15.75 -0.82 21.87
N SER A 17 16.17 -1.37 23.00
CA SER A 17 15.34 -2.16 23.92
C SER A 17 14.65 -1.36 25.02
N GLU A 18 14.99 -0.09 25.20
CA GLU A 18 14.34 0.78 26.19
C GLU A 18 12.94 1.18 25.73
N ILE A 19 11.94 1.03 26.59
CA ILE A 19 10.54 1.37 26.29
C ILE A 19 10.11 2.62 27.06
N SER A 20 9.24 3.43 26.45
CA SER A 20 8.64 4.61 27.08
C SER A 20 7.17 4.39 27.47
N ALA A 21 6.54 3.36 26.90
CA ALA A 21 5.24 2.86 27.32
C ALA A 21 5.37 1.74 28.37
N LYS A 22 4.24 1.23 28.87
CA LYS A 22 4.20 0.23 29.95
C LYS A 22 4.50 -1.21 29.50
N SER A 23 4.43 -1.49 28.21
CA SER A 23 4.70 -2.81 27.65
C SER A 23 5.13 -2.70 26.19
N TRP A 24 5.70 -3.77 25.62
CA TRP A 24 5.98 -3.84 24.18
C TRP A 24 4.71 -3.76 23.32
N LEU A 25 3.55 -4.20 23.82
CA LEU A 25 2.27 -4.11 23.12
C LEU A 25 1.75 -2.67 22.99
N THR A 26 2.21 -1.74 23.84
CA THR A 26 1.87 -0.31 23.79
C THR A 26 3.00 0.56 23.26
N GLU A 27 4.26 0.11 23.40
CA GLU A 27 5.43 0.72 22.77
C GLU A 27 5.44 0.50 21.24
N ALA A 28 5.02 -0.68 20.77
CA ALA A 28 4.98 -1.00 19.34
C ALA A 28 4.11 -0.03 18.52
N PRO A 29 2.81 0.19 18.82
CA PRO A 29 2.01 1.17 18.09
C PRO A 29 2.55 2.60 18.23
N LEU A 30 3.19 2.95 19.36
CA LEU A 30 3.84 4.24 19.53
C LEU A 30 5.01 4.43 18.55
N ARG A 31 5.91 3.44 18.49
CA ARG A 31 7.03 3.45 17.56
C ARG A 31 6.54 3.47 16.12
N MET A 32 5.54 2.67 15.78
CA MET A 32 5.04 2.63 14.40
C MET A 32 4.29 3.90 13.98
N LEU A 33 3.55 4.55 14.88
CA LEU A 33 2.99 5.88 14.65
C LEU A 33 4.09 6.89 14.32
N MET A 34 5.18 6.89 15.09
CA MET A 34 6.33 7.77 14.86
C MET A 34 7.10 7.41 13.59
N ASN A 35 7.23 6.11 13.27
CA ASN A 35 7.85 5.63 12.04
C ASN A 35 7.09 6.10 10.79
N ASN A 36 5.76 6.11 10.84
CA ASN A 36 4.92 6.65 9.78
C ASN A 36 5.18 8.14 9.48
N LEU A 37 5.80 8.88 10.39
CA LEU A 37 6.14 10.30 10.25
C LEU A 37 7.65 10.56 10.15
N ASP A 38 8.46 9.50 10.05
CA ASP A 38 9.89 9.64 9.81
C ASP A 38 10.13 10.34 8.45
N PRO A 39 10.95 11.40 8.37
CA PRO A 39 11.30 12.06 7.11
C PRO A 39 11.90 11.15 6.04
N ASP A 40 12.48 10.02 6.44
CA ASP A 40 12.99 9.02 5.50
C ASP A 40 11.88 8.09 4.98
N VAL A 41 10.70 8.13 5.59
CA VAL A 41 9.53 7.27 5.30
C VAL A 41 8.40 8.06 4.63
N ALA A 42 7.96 9.16 5.25
CA ALA A 42 6.76 9.90 4.89
C ALA A 42 6.99 10.91 3.75
N GLU A 43 5.96 11.17 2.94
CA GLU A 43 6.04 12.11 1.83
C GLU A 43 6.02 13.59 2.25
N ARG A 44 5.28 13.95 3.32
CA ARG A 44 5.20 15.32 3.91
C ARG A 44 4.88 15.23 5.42
N PRO A 45 5.83 14.80 6.26
CA PRO A 45 5.57 14.54 7.69
C PRO A 45 5.23 15.78 8.52
N SER A 46 5.69 16.99 8.14
CA SER A 46 5.34 18.25 8.82
C SER A 46 3.84 18.58 8.78
N GLU A 47 3.12 17.98 7.82
CA GLU A 47 1.66 18.04 7.67
C GLU A 47 0.94 16.76 8.13
N LEU A 48 1.67 15.87 8.82
CA LEU A 48 1.26 14.51 9.21
C LEU A 48 0.98 13.56 8.02
N VAL A 49 1.29 13.98 6.79
CA VAL A 49 0.97 13.23 5.57
C VAL A 49 2.05 12.17 5.32
N VAL A 50 1.60 10.92 5.28
CA VAL A 50 2.44 9.75 5.05
C VAL A 50 2.54 9.47 3.55
N TYR A 51 1.42 9.25 2.84
CA TYR A 51 1.39 8.99 1.40
C TYR A 51 -0.02 9.12 0.80
N GLY A 52 -0.13 9.00 -0.53
CA GLY A 52 -1.41 8.81 -1.24
C GLY A 52 -2.33 10.03 -1.20
N GLY A 53 -1.83 11.19 -1.62
CA GLY A 53 -2.55 12.47 -1.52
C GLY A 53 -2.41 13.05 -0.11
N ILE A 54 -3.49 12.97 0.68
CA ILE A 54 -3.57 13.52 2.05
C ILE A 54 -3.72 12.43 3.13
N GLY A 55 -3.25 11.21 2.87
CA GLY A 55 -3.26 10.12 3.86
C GLY A 55 -2.38 10.46 5.06
N ARG A 56 -2.96 10.58 6.26
CA ARG A 56 -2.27 11.07 7.47
C ARG A 56 -2.18 10.04 8.59
N ALA A 57 -1.19 10.21 9.45
CA ALA A 57 -0.98 9.36 10.64
C ALA A 57 -1.86 9.76 11.85
N ALA A 58 -2.18 11.05 11.96
CA ALA A 58 -3.08 11.62 12.97
C ALA A 58 -3.83 12.83 12.39
N ARG A 59 -4.94 13.22 13.01
CA ARG A 59 -5.84 14.26 12.47
C ARG A 59 -5.18 15.64 12.39
N ASP A 60 -4.46 15.98 13.45
CA ASP A 60 -3.73 17.22 13.67
C ASP A 60 -2.66 16.95 14.75
N TRP A 61 -1.77 17.92 14.98
CA TRP A 61 -0.65 17.74 15.91
C TRP A 61 -1.12 17.59 17.36
N GLU A 62 -2.23 18.22 17.74
CA GLU A 62 -2.85 18.02 19.06
C GLU A 62 -3.30 16.58 19.25
N SER A 63 -3.93 15.99 18.23
CA SER A 63 -4.34 14.59 18.24
C SER A 63 -3.14 13.65 18.30
N PHE A 64 -2.07 13.94 17.55
CA PHE A 64 -0.82 13.19 17.62
C PHE A 64 -0.24 13.18 19.04
N ASP A 65 -0.08 14.36 19.65
CA ASP A 65 0.49 14.50 21.00
C ASP A 65 -0.36 13.75 22.04
N ARG A 66 -1.70 13.80 21.91
CA ARG A 66 -2.62 13.06 22.77
C ARG A 66 -2.54 11.54 22.56
N ILE A 67 -2.36 11.05 21.33
CA ILE A 67 -2.18 9.62 21.05
C ILE A 67 -0.88 9.14 21.71
N VAL A 68 0.22 9.86 21.52
CA VAL A 68 1.52 9.54 22.14
C VAL A 68 1.40 9.48 23.67
N ALA A 69 0.75 10.47 24.28
CA ALA A 69 0.53 10.51 25.72
C ALA A 69 -0.35 9.35 26.22
N ALA A 70 -1.40 8.98 25.46
CA ALA A 70 -2.28 7.87 25.79
C ALA A 70 -1.54 6.53 25.72
N LEU A 71 -0.80 6.26 24.64
CA LEU A 71 -0.05 5.01 24.45
C LEU A 71 1.00 4.79 25.54
N ARG A 72 1.66 5.86 26.03
CA ARG A 72 2.62 5.77 27.14
C ARG A 72 1.97 5.36 28.48
N LYS A 73 0.69 5.67 28.68
CA LYS A 73 -0.04 5.41 29.93
C LYS A 73 -0.90 4.17 29.90
N LEU A 74 -1.24 3.66 28.71
CA LEU A 74 -2.18 2.57 28.48
C LEU A 74 -1.73 1.27 29.17
N GLU A 75 -2.63 0.67 29.94
CA GLU A 75 -2.39 -0.59 30.64
C GLU A 75 -2.57 -1.83 29.74
N GLY A 76 -2.10 -2.98 30.24
CA GLY A 76 -2.17 -4.25 29.50
C GLY A 76 -3.57 -4.79 29.26
N ASP A 77 -4.57 -4.39 30.06
CA ASP A 77 -5.98 -4.75 29.92
C ASP A 77 -6.86 -3.59 29.42
N GLU A 78 -6.25 -2.57 28.82
CA GLU A 78 -6.95 -1.43 28.24
C GLU A 78 -6.84 -1.39 26.71
N THR A 79 -7.78 -0.70 26.08
CA THR A 79 -7.84 -0.45 24.64
C THR A 79 -8.11 1.02 24.35
N LEU A 80 -7.23 1.65 23.56
CA LEU A 80 -7.40 3.00 23.04
C LEU A 80 -8.27 2.98 21.77
N LEU A 81 -9.27 3.85 21.70
CA LEU A 81 -10.09 4.08 20.51
C LEU A 81 -9.60 5.32 19.74
N VAL A 82 -9.23 5.14 18.47
CA VAL A 82 -8.83 6.20 17.55
C VAL A 82 -9.89 6.37 16.47
N GLN A 83 -10.55 7.51 16.47
CA GLN A 83 -11.56 7.87 15.47
C GLN A 83 -10.97 8.90 14.52
N SER A 84 -10.85 8.59 13.23
CA SER A 84 -10.27 9.46 12.20
C SER A 84 -9.05 10.23 12.70
N GLY A 85 -8.04 9.49 13.17
CA GLY A 85 -6.77 10.01 13.68
C GLY A 85 -6.82 10.80 14.99
N LYS A 86 -7.91 10.72 15.76
CA LYS A 86 -8.08 11.37 17.06
C LYS A 86 -8.30 10.34 18.18
N PRO A 87 -7.60 10.42 19.32
CA PRO A 87 -7.82 9.52 20.46
C PRO A 87 -9.10 9.97 21.19
N VAL A 88 -10.15 9.14 21.18
CA VAL A 88 -11.49 9.53 21.68
C VAL A 88 -11.90 8.85 22.98
N GLY A 89 -11.28 7.74 23.35
CA GLY A 89 -11.58 7.05 24.60
C GLY A 89 -10.63 5.90 24.88
N VAL A 90 -10.51 5.54 26.15
CA VAL A 90 -9.80 4.34 26.62
C VAL A 90 -10.78 3.54 27.45
N PHE A 91 -10.89 2.25 27.17
CA PHE A 91 -11.81 1.35 27.87
C PHE A 91 -11.07 0.10 28.32
N ARG A 92 -11.48 -0.44 29.46
CA ARG A 92 -11.01 -1.73 29.94
C ARG A 92 -11.54 -2.86 29.05
N THR A 93 -10.65 -3.75 28.63
CA THR A 93 -10.92 -4.98 27.87
C THR A 93 -10.23 -6.16 28.57
N HIS A 94 -9.20 -6.75 27.97
CA HIS A 94 -8.40 -7.85 28.54
C HIS A 94 -7.06 -7.96 27.82
N ALA A 95 -6.10 -8.69 28.40
CA ALA A 95 -4.73 -8.80 27.88
C ALA A 95 -4.64 -9.30 26.43
N ASP A 96 -5.52 -10.22 26.03
CA ASP A 96 -5.55 -10.75 24.66
C ASP A 96 -6.31 -9.87 23.65
N ALA A 97 -6.98 -8.80 24.08
CA ALA A 97 -7.64 -7.86 23.17
C ALA A 97 -6.61 -6.95 22.48
N PRO A 98 -6.98 -6.27 21.37
CA PRO A 98 -6.16 -5.21 20.83
C PRO A 98 -5.94 -4.06 21.81
N ARG A 99 -4.72 -3.52 21.85
CA ARG A 99 -4.37 -2.28 22.58
C ARG A 99 -4.91 -1.04 21.89
N VAL A 100 -5.10 -1.08 20.57
CA VAL A 100 -5.67 0.05 19.82
C VAL A 100 -6.71 -0.44 18.81
N LEU A 101 -7.86 0.23 18.77
CA LEU A 101 -8.87 0.05 17.73
C LEU A 101 -9.02 1.37 16.95
N ILE A 102 -8.95 1.28 15.63
CA ILE A 102 -8.88 2.45 14.75
C ILE A 102 -10.05 2.42 13.76
N ALA A 103 -10.79 3.52 13.65
CA ALA A 103 -11.82 3.70 12.62
C ALA A 103 -11.61 5.05 11.91
N ASN A 104 -11.07 5.01 10.69
CA ASN A 104 -10.70 6.22 9.95
C ASN A 104 -11.54 6.40 8.69
N SER A 105 -11.98 7.64 8.45
CA SER A 105 -12.61 8.06 7.19
C SER A 105 -13.97 7.43 6.87
N ASN A 106 -14.53 6.61 7.76
CA ASN A 106 -15.85 5.99 7.58
C ASN A 106 -16.96 7.05 7.56
N ILE A 107 -17.79 7.00 6.53
CA ILE A 107 -18.95 7.89 6.35
C ILE A 107 -20.13 7.01 5.93
N VAL A 108 -21.34 7.35 6.41
CA VAL A 108 -22.56 6.64 6.01
C VAL A 108 -22.69 6.68 4.48
N PRO A 109 -23.03 5.55 3.79
CA PRO A 109 -22.81 5.42 2.35
C PRO A 109 -23.35 6.55 1.46
N HIS A 110 -24.55 7.07 1.75
CA HIS A 110 -25.12 8.18 0.98
C HIS A 110 -24.27 9.47 1.03
N TRP A 111 -23.57 9.69 2.15
CA TRP A 111 -22.69 10.84 2.37
C TRP A 111 -21.22 10.55 2.05
N ALA A 112 -20.89 9.33 1.63
CA ALA A 112 -19.53 8.90 1.34
C ALA A 112 -19.03 9.50 0.00
N THR A 113 -18.95 10.83 -0.05
CA THR A 113 -18.47 11.61 -1.19
C THR A 113 -17.26 12.43 -0.77
N LEU A 114 -16.39 12.76 -1.74
CA LEU A 114 -15.24 13.62 -1.49
C LEU A 114 -15.64 15.02 -0.98
N ASP A 115 -16.79 15.53 -1.45
CA ASP A 115 -17.31 16.83 -1.01
C ASP A 115 -17.67 16.86 0.47
N HIS A 116 -18.42 15.86 0.92
CA HIS A 116 -18.80 15.79 2.32
C HIS A 116 -17.57 15.49 3.20
N PHE A 117 -16.66 14.63 2.74
CA PHE A 117 -15.37 14.42 3.40
C PHE A 117 -14.61 15.75 3.59
N ASN A 118 -14.48 16.57 2.54
CA ASN A 118 -13.79 17.85 2.58
C ASN A 118 -14.50 18.89 3.47
N GLU A 119 -15.83 18.86 3.51
CA GLU A 119 -16.61 19.68 4.45
C GLU A 119 -16.27 19.33 5.91
N LEU A 120 -16.27 18.03 6.25
CA LEU A 120 -15.93 17.57 7.60
C LEU A 120 -14.45 17.82 7.93
N ASP A 121 -13.55 17.66 6.96
CA ASP A 121 -12.12 17.91 7.13
C ASP A 121 -11.85 19.38 7.48
N ARG A 122 -12.49 20.32 6.78
CA ARG A 122 -12.41 21.76 7.09
C ARG A 122 -12.94 22.12 8.48
N LYS A 123 -13.93 21.37 8.98
CA LYS A 123 -14.45 21.51 10.36
C LYS A 123 -13.54 20.84 11.41
N GLY A 124 -12.44 20.19 11.02
CA GLY A 124 -11.57 19.44 11.93
C GLY A 124 -12.19 18.13 12.43
N LEU A 125 -13.18 17.58 11.71
CA LEU A 125 -13.93 16.39 12.09
C LEU A 125 -13.47 15.12 11.38
N MET A 126 -12.62 15.25 10.36
CA MET A 126 -12.21 14.14 9.51
C MET A 126 -10.69 14.06 9.34
N MET A 127 -10.22 12.86 8.99
CA MET A 127 -8.86 12.58 8.54
C MET A 127 -8.96 11.49 7.48
N TYR A 128 -8.18 11.60 6.40
CA TYR A 128 -8.04 10.52 5.43
C TYR A 128 -6.98 9.52 5.93
N GLY A 129 -7.39 8.29 6.22
CA GLY A 129 -6.50 7.25 6.75
C GLY A 129 -5.66 6.56 5.68
N GLN A 130 -5.98 6.71 4.39
CA GLN A 130 -5.51 5.80 3.34
C GLN A 130 -5.69 4.35 3.84
N MET A 131 -4.78 3.45 3.56
CA MET A 131 -4.66 2.12 4.14
C MET A 131 -3.72 2.20 5.35
N THR A 132 -2.40 2.22 5.14
CA THR A 132 -1.43 2.08 6.23
C THR A 132 -0.99 3.38 6.88
N ALA A 133 -1.46 4.54 6.39
CA ALA A 133 -1.11 5.84 6.95
C ALA A 133 -1.74 6.03 8.34
N GLY A 134 -3.06 5.90 8.42
CA GLY A 134 -3.84 6.06 9.65
C GLY A 134 -3.84 4.83 10.58
N SER A 135 -3.28 3.70 10.14
CA SER A 135 -3.18 2.44 10.90
C SER A 135 -1.75 2.06 11.28
N TRP A 136 -0.80 2.95 11.03
CA TRP A 136 0.57 2.89 11.58
C TRP A 136 1.32 1.60 11.20
N ILE A 137 1.35 1.27 9.91
CA ILE A 137 2.11 0.11 9.40
C ILE A 137 2.74 0.39 8.02
N TYR A 138 3.06 1.66 7.78
CA TYR A 138 3.75 2.08 6.56
C TYR A 138 5.26 1.94 6.73
N ILE A 139 5.92 1.37 5.72
CA ILE A 139 7.34 1.02 5.73
C ILE A 139 8.07 1.63 4.53
N GLY A 140 7.62 2.81 4.11
CA GLY A 140 8.11 3.48 2.91
C GLY A 140 7.66 2.77 1.62
N SER A 141 8.36 3.06 0.52
CA SER A 141 8.06 2.50 -0.80
C SER A 141 8.17 0.97 -0.83
N GLN A 142 8.89 0.37 0.13
CA GLN A 142 9.01 -1.08 0.23
C GLN A 142 7.66 -1.76 0.46
N GLY A 143 6.68 -1.09 1.06
CA GLY A 143 5.38 -1.70 1.37
C GLY A 143 4.63 -2.24 0.14
N ILE A 144 4.84 -1.65 -1.03
CA ILE A 144 4.16 -2.03 -2.28
C ILE A 144 5.09 -2.66 -3.32
N VAL A 145 6.42 -2.51 -3.17
CA VAL A 145 7.36 -2.88 -4.24
C VAL A 145 7.28 -4.35 -4.65
N GLN A 146 7.02 -5.26 -3.71
CA GLN A 146 6.78 -6.66 -4.07
C GLN A 146 5.49 -6.86 -4.86
N GLY A 147 4.39 -6.21 -4.47
CA GLY A 147 3.13 -6.31 -5.22
C GLY A 147 3.27 -5.82 -6.66
N THR A 148 4.03 -4.74 -6.85
CA THR A 148 4.34 -4.22 -8.19
C THR A 148 5.28 -5.16 -8.96
N TYR A 149 6.28 -5.73 -8.28
CA TYR A 149 7.16 -6.73 -8.86
C TYR A 149 6.38 -7.98 -9.31
N GLU A 150 5.52 -8.55 -8.46
CA GLU A 150 4.68 -9.71 -8.80
C GLU A 150 3.73 -9.40 -9.96
N THR A 151 3.17 -8.18 -9.99
CA THR A 151 2.33 -7.73 -11.11
C THR A 151 3.12 -7.76 -12.42
N PHE A 152 4.31 -7.15 -12.46
CA PHE A 152 5.12 -7.11 -13.68
C PHE A 152 5.67 -8.49 -14.07
N VAL A 153 6.09 -9.31 -13.11
CA VAL A 153 6.50 -10.69 -13.38
C VAL A 153 5.36 -11.48 -14.02
N GLU A 154 4.13 -11.34 -13.52
CA GLU A 154 2.98 -12.03 -14.08
C GLU A 154 2.58 -11.49 -15.48
N VAL A 155 2.70 -10.18 -15.72
CA VAL A 155 2.58 -9.60 -17.06
C VAL A 155 3.62 -10.23 -18.00
N GLY A 156 4.87 -10.35 -17.55
CA GLY A 156 5.95 -11.01 -18.28
C GLY A 156 5.62 -12.47 -18.63
N ARG A 157 5.08 -13.24 -17.68
CA ARG A 157 4.66 -14.63 -17.91
C ARG A 157 3.55 -14.75 -18.94
N ARG A 158 2.53 -13.89 -18.87
CA ARG A 158 1.35 -13.99 -19.74
C ARG A 158 1.58 -13.46 -21.15
N HIS A 159 2.37 -12.41 -21.30
CA HIS A 159 2.49 -11.67 -22.57
C HIS A 159 3.86 -11.80 -23.23
N TYR A 160 4.91 -12.18 -22.50
CA TYR A 160 6.31 -12.14 -22.97
C TYR A 160 7.11 -13.42 -22.65
N GLY A 161 6.44 -14.55 -22.43
CA GLY A 161 7.12 -15.84 -22.20
C GLY A 161 7.93 -15.91 -20.91
N GLY A 162 7.62 -15.05 -19.92
CA GLY A 162 8.22 -15.05 -18.59
C GLY A 162 9.38 -14.08 -18.38
N SER A 163 9.95 -13.48 -19.44
CA SER A 163 11.08 -12.55 -19.33
C SER A 163 10.73 -11.18 -19.89
N LEU A 164 11.05 -10.12 -19.13
CA LEU A 164 10.93 -8.74 -19.58
C LEU A 164 12.26 -8.14 -20.06
N ALA A 165 13.28 -8.98 -20.31
CA ALA A 165 14.58 -8.50 -20.78
C ALA A 165 14.45 -7.81 -22.15
N GLY A 166 14.90 -6.55 -22.23
CA GLY A 166 14.76 -5.71 -23.42
C GLY A 166 13.37 -5.14 -23.65
N LYS A 167 12.46 -5.29 -22.67
CA LYS A 167 11.13 -4.68 -22.63
C LYS A 167 11.14 -3.43 -21.78
N TRP A 168 10.22 -2.51 -22.05
CA TRP A 168 10.07 -1.32 -21.19
C TRP A 168 8.61 -0.96 -20.89
N ILE A 169 8.43 -0.40 -19.70
CA ILE A 169 7.13 -0.03 -19.13
C ILE A 169 7.00 1.50 -19.15
N LEU A 170 5.88 2.01 -19.67
CA LEU A 170 5.48 3.39 -19.53
C LEU A 170 4.53 3.54 -18.33
N THR A 171 4.84 4.47 -17.43
CA THR A 171 3.98 4.82 -16.30
C THR A 171 4.09 6.28 -15.91
N ALA A 172 3.28 6.71 -14.93
CA ALA A 172 3.37 7.99 -14.27
C ALA A 172 3.18 7.87 -12.75
N GLY A 173 3.63 8.91 -12.04
CA GLY A 173 3.54 9.04 -10.58
C GLY A 173 4.71 8.39 -9.85
N LEU A 174 5.56 9.22 -9.25
CA LEU A 174 6.70 8.83 -8.41
C LEU A 174 6.48 9.30 -6.96
N GLY A 175 5.25 9.16 -6.45
CA GLY A 175 4.93 9.39 -5.03
C GLY A 175 5.40 8.26 -4.11
N GLY A 176 4.93 8.21 -2.86
CA GLY A 176 5.35 7.19 -1.88
C GLY A 176 5.21 5.75 -2.37
N MET A 177 4.05 5.44 -2.97
CA MET A 177 3.76 4.13 -3.59
C MET A 177 4.23 4.08 -5.05
N GLY A 178 3.93 5.13 -5.83
CA GLY A 178 4.35 5.31 -7.24
C GLY A 178 5.84 5.12 -7.49
N GLY A 179 6.67 5.57 -6.54
CA GLY A 179 8.12 5.46 -6.57
C GLY A 179 8.63 4.03 -6.45
N ALA A 180 7.80 3.04 -6.13
CA ALA A 180 8.19 1.63 -6.15
C ALA A 180 8.21 1.03 -7.56
N GLN A 181 7.48 1.62 -8.51
CA GLN A 181 7.35 1.11 -9.88
C GLN A 181 8.70 0.92 -10.60
N PRO A 182 9.66 1.89 -10.55
CA PRO A 182 10.88 1.76 -11.33
C PRO A 182 11.82 0.68 -10.76
N LEU A 183 11.90 0.54 -9.44
CA LEU A 183 12.64 -0.55 -8.83
C LEU A 183 12.00 -1.91 -9.12
N ALA A 184 10.67 -2.04 -8.99
CA ALA A 184 9.95 -3.26 -9.30
C ALA A 184 10.14 -3.70 -10.77
N ALA A 185 10.08 -2.75 -11.70
CA ALA A 185 10.31 -3.02 -13.12
C ALA A 185 11.72 -3.55 -13.38
N THR A 186 12.74 -2.88 -12.85
CA THR A 186 14.14 -3.31 -13.05
C THR A 186 14.46 -4.63 -12.36
N MET A 187 13.82 -4.92 -11.21
CA MET A 187 13.89 -6.24 -10.57
C MET A 187 13.19 -7.34 -11.38
N ALA A 188 12.08 -7.02 -12.07
CA ALA A 188 11.42 -7.92 -13.00
C ALA A 188 12.16 -8.07 -14.36
N GLY A 189 13.24 -7.30 -14.57
CA GLY A 189 14.07 -7.32 -15.77
C GLY A 189 13.63 -6.36 -16.88
N ALA A 190 12.63 -5.51 -16.64
CA ALA A 190 12.17 -4.49 -17.57
C ALA A 190 12.83 -3.14 -17.32
N SER A 191 13.01 -2.36 -18.37
CA SER A 191 13.25 -0.92 -18.23
C SER A 191 11.96 -0.17 -17.94
N MET A 192 12.04 1.06 -17.43
CA MET A 192 10.87 1.88 -17.17
C MET A 192 11.10 3.34 -17.50
N LEU A 193 10.11 3.97 -18.11
CA LEU A 193 9.95 5.41 -18.19
C LEU A 193 8.78 5.84 -17.30
N ALA A 194 9.08 6.63 -16.25
CA ALA A 194 8.09 7.13 -15.31
C ALA A 194 7.98 8.65 -15.40
N VAL A 195 6.79 9.15 -15.78
CA VAL A 195 6.49 10.59 -15.83
C VAL A 195 6.11 11.10 -14.44
N GLU A 196 6.74 12.18 -13.99
CA GLU A 196 6.43 12.82 -12.70
C GLU A 196 6.45 14.33 -12.85
N CYS A 197 5.49 15.03 -12.23
CA CYS A 197 5.32 16.47 -12.38
C CYS A 197 6.08 17.30 -11.33
N GLN A 198 6.44 16.70 -10.20
CA GLN A 198 7.16 17.34 -9.10
C GLN A 198 8.65 16.93 -9.08
N PRO A 199 9.60 17.86 -9.30
CA PRO A 199 11.04 17.57 -9.28
C PRO A 199 11.49 16.89 -7.98
N SER A 200 11.01 17.37 -6.84
CA SER A 200 11.35 16.84 -5.51
C SER A 200 10.98 15.37 -5.34
N ARG A 201 9.96 14.88 -6.07
CA ARG A 201 9.58 13.46 -6.03
C ARG A 201 10.56 12.60 -6.81
N ILE A 202 11.06 13.07 -7.96
CA ILE A 202 12.13 12.39 -8.72
C ILE A 202 13.41 12.33 -7.87
N GLU A 203 13.83 13.46 -7.29
CA GLU A 203 15.02 13.58 -6.44
C GLU A 203 14.98 12.59 -5.26
N MET A 204 13.82 12.47 -4.61
CA MET A 204 13.61 11.51 -3.52
C MET A 204 13.88 10.07 -3.97
N ARG A 205 13.45 9.67 -5.17
CA ARG A 205 13.57 8.28 -5.65
C ARG A 205 14.99 7.97 -6.13
N LEU A 206 15.68 8.96 -6.69
CA LEU A 206 17.12 8.86 -6.96
C LEU A 206 17.89 8.66 -5.65
N ARG A 207 17.60 9.47 -4.62
CA ARG A 207 18.26 9.38 -3.30
C ARG A 207 18.04 8.02 -2.63
N THR A 208 16.80 7.52 -2.63
CA THR A 208 16.46 6.23 -2.02
C THR A 208 16.89 5.03 -2.85
N GLY A 209 17.38 5.22 -4.08
CA GLY A 209 17.82 4.15 -4.98
C GLY A 209 16.66 3.39 -5.66
N TYR A 210 15.47 4.00 -5.68
CA TYR A 210 14.28 3.45 -6.35
C TYR A 210 14.15 3.86 -7.82
N LEU A 211 14.98 4.83 -8.25
CA LEU A 211 15.09 5.30 -9.62
C LEU A 211 16.57 5.40 -9.99
N ASP A 212 16.95 4.96 -11.20
CA ASP A 212 18.35 4.95 -11.62
C ASP A 212 18.79 6.32 -12.16
N ARG A 213 17.97 6.95 -13.02
CA ARG A 213 18.32 8.19 -13.72
C ARG A 213 17.12 9.10 -13.96
N GLN A 214 17.40 10.37 -14.25
CA GLN A 214 16.44 11.33 -14.78
C GLN A 214 16.88 11.74 -16.18
N ALA A 215 15.94 11.81 -17.12
CA ALA A 215 16.17 12.40 -18.44
C ALA A 215 15.74 13.88 -18.45
N ALA A 216 16.46 14.72 -19.20
CA ALA A 216 16.14 16.14 -19.36
C ALA A 216 15.04 16.37 -20.39
N THR A 217 14.87 15.46 -21.35
CA THR A 217 13.87 15.55 -22.42
C THR A 217 13.23 14.20 -22.73
N LEU A 218 12.08 14.23 -23.39
CA LEU A 218 11.42 13.01 -23.88
C LEU A 218 12.32 12.27 -24.89
N ASP A 219 13.03 12.98 -25.76
CA ASP A 219 13.91 12.38 -26.77
C ASP A 219 15.08 11.63 -26.11
N GLU A 220 15.68 12.22 -25.08
CA GLU A 220 16.72 11.56 -24.29
C GLU A 220 16.17 10.31 -23.59
N ALA A 221 14.99 10.41 -22.97
CA ALA A 221 14.34 9.27 -22.32
C ALA A 221 14.13 8.11 -23.31
N LEU A 222 13.64 8.40 -24.52
CA LEU A 222 13.41 7.41 -25.56
C LEU A 222 14.73 6.79 -26.07
N ALA A 223 15.78 7.59 -26.23
CA ALA A 223 17.10 7.07 -26.60
C ALA A 223 17.65 6.10 -25.55
N ILE A 224 17.44 6.38 -24.25
CA ILE A 224 17.82 5.46 -23.17
C ILE A 224 16.99 4.16 -23.23
N MET A 225 15.67 4.25 -23.48
CA MET A 225 14.83 3.06 -23.62
C MET A 225 15.26 2.19 -24.80
N GLU A 226 15.60 2.80 -25.94
CA GLU A 226 16.09 2.07 -27.13
C GLU A 226 17.42 1.35 -26.85
N GLU A 227 18.36 2.01 -26.19
CA GLU A 227 19.65 1.40 -25.82
C GLU A 227 19.47 0.26 -24.80
N ALA A 228 18.58 0.44 -23.83
CA ALA A 228 18.25 -0.59 -22.86
C ALA A 228 17.58 -1.81 -23.52
N ALA A 229 16.72 -1.58 -24.51
CA ALA A 229 16.11 -2.64 -25.31
C ALA A 229 17.17 -3.45 -26.09
N LYS A 230 18.14 -2.76 -26.73
CA LYS A 230 19.25 -3.39 -27.47
C LYS A 230 20.17 -4.20 -26.58
N THR A 231 20.57 -3.63 -25.44
CA THR A 231 21.53 -4.25 -24.50
C THR A 231 20.89 -5.25 -23.55
N LYS A 232 19.55 -5.26 -23.46
CA LYS A 232 18.76 -6.04 -22.49
C LYS A 232 19.14 -5.77 -21.03
N LYS A 233 19.70 -4.60 -20.75
CA LYS A 233 20.02 -4.14 -19.39
C LYS A 233 18.90 -3.24 -18.91
N ALA A 234 18.14 -3.71 -17.92
CA ALA A 234 17.07 -2.95 -17.32
C ALA A 234 17.57 -1.64 -16.71
N VAL A 235 16.87 -0.54 -16.98
CA VAL A 235 17.12 0.78 -16.43
C VAL A 235 15.81 1.52 -16.20
N SER A 236 15.73 2.25 -15.09
CA SER A 236 14.61 3.10 -14.76
C SER A 236 14.94 4.58 -14.95
N VAL A 237 14.06 5.29 -15.67
CA VAL A 237 14.24 6.70 -16.05
C VAL A 237 13.03 7.51 -15.61
N GLY A 238 13.26 8.54 -14.80
CA GLY A 238 12.26 9.56 -14.48
C GLY A 238 12.27 10.66 -15.53
N LEU A 239 11.10 11.08 -15.96
CA LEU A 239 10.92 12.24 -16.85
C LEU A 239 10.06 13.29 -16.15
N LEU A 240 10.61 14.49 -16.00
CA LEU A 240 9.86 15.61 -15.47
C LEU A 240 8.83 16.08 -16.52
N GLY A 241 7.55 15.97 -16.21
CA GLY A 241 6.47 16.36 -17.13
C GLY A 241 5.08 16.02 -16.61
N ASN A 242 4.05 16.36 -17.39
CA ASN A 242 2.67 15.99 -17.10
C ASN A 242 2.27 14.74 -17.90
N ALA A 243 1.74 13.72 -17.25
CA ALA A 243 1.32 12.49 -17.90
C ALA A 243 0.24 12.70 -18.96
N ALA A 244 -0.70 13.65 -18.73
CA ALA A 244 -1.73 14.04 -19.70
C ALA A 244 -1.18 14.79 -20.94
N GLU A 245 0.12 15.13 -20.95
CA GLU A 245 0.82 15.69 -22.11
C GLU A 245 1.72 14.63 -22.76
N ILE A 246 2.51 13.92 -21.95
CA ILE A 246 3.51 12.97 -22.43
C ILE A 246 2.87 11.71 -23.02
N PHE A 247 1.82 11.14 -22.40
CA PHE A 247 1.21 9.91 -22.91
C PHE A 247 0.57 10.13 -24.29
N PRO A 248 -0.29 11.16 -24.50
CA PRO A 248 -0.79 11.47 -25.85
C PRO A 248 0.32 11.77 -26.86
N GLU A 249 1.40 12.43 -26.44
CA GLU A 249 2.54 12.73 -27.31
C GLU A 249 3.27 11.45 -27.77
N LEU A 250 3.43 10.47 -26.88
CA LEU A 250 4.01 9.17 -27.23
C LEU A 250 3.14 8.40 -28.24
N VAL A 251 1.82 8.42 -28.05
CA VAL A 251 0.86 7.85 -29.01
C VAL A 251 1.01 8.55 -30.38
N ARG A 252 1.02 9.89 -30.40
CA ARG A 252 1.16 10.68 -31.64
C ARG A 252 2.45 10.39 -32.40
N ARG A 253 3.55 10.12 -31.68
CA ARG A 253 4.85 9.75 -32.26
C ARG A 253 4.92 8.29 -32.73
N GLY A 254 3.91 7.47 -32.46
CA GLY A 254 3.92 6.05 -32.77
C GLY A 254 4.92 5.25 -31.93
N VAL A 255 5.30 5.76 -30.75
CA VAL A 255 6.17 5.04 -29.81
C VAL A 255 5.39 3.89 -29.21
N LYS A 256 6.02 2.72 -29.07
CA LYS A 256 5.38 1.50 -28.57
C LYS A 256 6.08 1.01 -27.30
N PRO A 257 5.62 1.41 -26.10
CA PRO A 257 5.99 0.70 -24.88
C PRO A 257 5.50 -0.75 -24.94
N ASP A 258 6.13 -1.62 -24.16
CA ASP A 258 5.68 -3.00 -24.04
C ASP A 258 4.57 -3.14 -22.98
N ILE A 259 4.56 -2.29 -21.95
CA ILE A 259 3.52 -2.31 -20.91
C ILE A 259 3.14 -0.86 -20.58
N VAL A 260 1.86 -0.58 -20.37
CA VAL A 260 1.36 0.74 -19.96
C VAL A 260 0.55 0.64 -18.68
N THR A 261 0.82 1.53 -17.73
CA THR A 261 0.08 1.64 -16.48
C THR A 261 0.12 3.07 -15.95
N ASP A 262 -0.56 3.35 -14.84
CA ASP A 262 -0.47 4.64 -14.14
C ASP A 262 -0.55 4.46 -12.61
N GLN A 263 0.19 5.30 -11.88
CA GLN A 263 0.09 5.40 -10.42
C GLN A 263 0.16 6.85 -9.92
N THR A 264 -0.30 7.82 -10.72
CA THR A 264 -0.65 9.15 -10.20
C THR A 264 -1.68 9.04 -9.09
N SER A 265 -1.85 10.07 -8.25
CA SER A 265 -2.87 10.05 -7.19
C SER A 265 -4.25 10.48 -7.73
N ALA A 266 -4.74 9.80 -8.77
CA ALA A 266 -6.00 10.12 -9.44
C ALA A 266 -7.23 9.99 -8.53
N HIS A 267 -7.13 9.20 -7.45
CA HIS A 267 -8.16 9.04 -6.42
C HIS A 267 -8.48 10.32 -5.63
N ASP A 268 -7.62 11.33 -5.70
CA ASP A 268 -7.82 12.65 -5.11
C ASP A 268 -7.59 13.72 -6.18
N PRO A 269 -8.60 14.06 -7.01
CA PRO A 269 -8.43 14.98 -8.12
C PRO A 269 -8.03 16.39 -7.70
N ILE A 270 -8.26 16.78 -6.45
CA ILE A 270 -7.90 18.11 -5.94
C ILE A 270 -6.42 18.13 -5.57
N ASN A 271 -5.95 17.14 -4.80
CA ASN A 271 -4.61 17.19 -4.20
C ASN A 271 -3.57 16.28 -4.87
N GLY A 272 -4.00 15.38 -5.76
CA GLY A 272 -3.18 14.26 -6.26
C GLY A 272 -2.87 14.24 -7.76
N TYR A 273 -3.53 15.06 -8.57
CA TYR A 273 -3.33 15.09 -10.03
C TYR A 273 -3.17 16.53 -10.52
N LEU A 274 -2.05 16.83 -11.19
CA LEU A 274 -1.76 18.14 -11.76
C LEU A 274 -2.52 18.32 -13.09
N PRO A 275 -3.41 19.32 -13.23
CA PRO A 275 -4.06 19.58 -14.51
C PRO A 275 -3.05 19.90 -15.62
N LYS A 276 -3.38 19.45 -16.84
CA LYS A 276 -2.60 19.74 -18.06
C LYS A 276 -2.45 21.25 -18.25
N GLY A 277 -1.25 21.70 -18.66
CA GLY A 277 -0.92 23.11 -18.86
C GLY A 277 -0.78 23.96 -17.59
N TRP A 278 -1.01 23.40 -16.39
CA TRP A 278 -0.85 24.16 -15.14
C TRP A 278 0.55 24.00 -14.56
N THR A 279 1.02 25.04 -13.89
CA THR A 279 2.24 24.95 -13.07
C THR A 279 1.93 24.39 -11.68
N LEU A 280 2.95 23.88 -10.98
CA LEU A 280 2.80 23.46 -9.58
C LEU A 280 2.29 24.62 -8.71
N ALA A 281 2.89 25.81 -8.82
CA ALA A 281 2.47 26.96 -8.02
C ALA A 281 1.00 27.37 -8.26
N GLU A 282 0.54 27.34 -9.51
CA GLU A 282 -0.87 27.59 -9.84
C GLU A 282 -1.79 26.53 -9.22
N TRP A 283 -1.42 25.26 -9.35
CA TRP A 283 -2.18 24.16 -8.76
C TRP A 283 -2.26 24.29 -7.23
N GLU A 284 -1.14 24.55 -6.57
CA GLU A 284 -1.08 24.71 -5.12
C GLU A 284 -1.95 25.85 -4.61
N ALA A 285 -1.91 27.02 -5.28
CA ALA A 285 -2.73 28.17 -4.92
C ALA A 285 -4.23 27.89 -5.11
N ARG A 286 -4.61 27.27 -6.24
CA ARG A 286 -6.02 27.03 -6.58
C ARG A 286 -6.68 25.93 -5.77
N ARG A 287 -5.93 24.96 -5.22
CA ARG A 287 -6.49 23.98 -4.27
C ARG A 287 -7.16 24.66 -3.07
N SER A 288 -6.63 25.81 -2.65
CA SER A 288 -7.18 26.58 -1.54
C SER A 288 -8.29 27.54 -1.98
N SER A 289 -8.10 28.25 -3.11
CA SER A 289 -9.02 29.32 -3.53
C SER A 289 -10.24 28.82 -4.30
N ASP A 290 -10.10 27.80 -5.15
CA ASP A 290 -11.19 27.21 -5.94
C ASP A 290 -10.96 25.70 -6.17
N PRO A 291 -11.13 24.87 -5.13
CA PRO A 291 -10.94 23.42 -5.23
C PRO A 291 -11.85 22.76 -6.26
N LYS A 292 -13.01 23.34 -6.58
CA LYS A 292 -13.95 22.78 -7.57
C LYS A 292 -13.48 23.00 -9.00
N ALA A 293 -12.87 24.15 -9.29
CA ALA A 293 -12.19 24.34 -10.56
C ALA A 293 -11.01 23.39 -10.72
N VAL A 294 -10.23 23.15 -9.66
CA VAL A 294 -9.13 22.16 -9.68
C VAL A 294 -9.67 20.76 -9.98
N GLU A 295 -10.68 20.29 -9.23
CA GLU A 295 -11.27 18.98 -9.43
C GLU A 295 -11.68 18.76 -10.89
N ARG A 296 -12.41 19.73 -11.48
CA ARG A 296 -12.84 19.64 -12.87
C ARG A 296 -11.66 19.61 -13.83
N ALA A 297 -10.67 20.49 -13.66
CA ALA A 297 -9.50 20.57 -14.55
C ALA A 297 -8.65 19.28 -14.48
N SER A 298 -8.48 18.72 -13.29
CA SER A 298 -7.78 17.45 -13.09
C SER A 298 -8.51 16.30 -13.78
N LYS A 299 -9.83 16.16 -13.56
CA LYS A 299 -10.63 15.10 -14.20
C LYS A 299 -10.66 15.22 -15.73
N THR A 300 -10.74 16.44 -16.28
CA THR A 300 -10.59 16.66 -17.73
C THR A 300 -9.24 16.17 -18.23
N SER A 301 -8.16 16.43 -17.48
CA SER A 301 -6.81 15.99 -17.86
C SER A 301 -6.65 14.47 -17.75
N MET A 302 -7.33 13.83 -16.80
CA MET A 302 -7.37 12.36 -16.68
C MET A 302 -8.07 11.71 -17.87
N VAL A 303 -9.10 12.34 -18.46
CA VAL A 303 -9.73 11.82 -19.69
C VAL A 303 -8.72 11.69 -20.83
N GLU A 304 -7.91 12.73 -21.07
CA GLU A 304 -6.89 12.69 -22.12
C GLU A 304 -5.80 11.65 -21.84
N HIS A 305 -5.41 11.50 -20.57
CA HIS A 305 -4.45 10.47 -20.15
C HIS A 305 -5.01 9.05 -20.37
N VAL A 306 -6.23 8.78 -19.91
CA VAL A 306 -6.89 7.48 -20.09
C VAL A 306 -7.16 7.19 -21.57
N GLN A 307 -7.51 8.20 -22.37
CA GLN A 307 -7.63 8.03 -23.82
C GLN A 307 -6.30 7.55 -24.43
N ALA A 308 -5.16 8.13 -24.06
CA ALA A 308 -3.87 7.65 -24.54
C ALA A 308 -3.57 6.20 -24.08
N MET A 309 -3.94 5.83 -22.86
CA MET A 309 -3.83 4.44 -22.38
C MET A 309 -4.71 3.49 -23.20
N LEU A 310 -5.93 3.91 -23.57
CA LEU A 310 -6.83 3.16 -24.47
C LEU A 310 -6.24 3.05 -25.88
N ASP A 311 -5.61 4.10 -26.39
CA ASP A 311 -4.97 4.08 -27.71
C ASP A 311 -3.78 3.10 -27.74
N PHE A 312 -3.02 2.97 -26.65
CA PHE A 312 -2.01 1.90 -26.51
C PHE A 312 -2.67 0.52 -26.40
N HIS A 313 -3.74 0.40 -25.63
CA HIS A 313 -4.47 -0.86 -25.47
C HIS A 313 -5.02 -1.38 -26.82
N ALA A 314 -5.58 -0.49 -27.64
CA ALA A 314 -6.08 -0.79 -28.98
C ALA A 314 -4.97 -1.25 -29.95
N GLN A 315 -3.71 -0.91 -29.68
CA GLN A 315 -2.54 -1.41 -30.42
C GLN A 315 -2.09 -2.81 -29.96
N GLY A 316 -2.80 -3.43 -29.01
CA GLY A 316 -2.45 -4.73 -28.44
C GLY A 316 -1.38 -4.68 -27.35
N ILE A 317 -1.05 -3.48 -26.84
CA ILE A 317 -0.09 -3.34 -25.73
C ILE A 317 -0.81 -3.69 -24.43
N PRO A 318 -0.24 -4.56 -23.56
CA PRO A 318 -0.71 -4.78 -22.21
C PRO A 318 -0.84 -3.47 -21.43
N THR A 319 -2.08 -3.00 -21.27
CA THR A 319 -2.44 -1.82 -20.50
C THR A 319 -3.22 -2.25 -19.26
N LEU A 320 -2.89 -1.68 -18.11
CA LEU A 320 -3.58 -2.00 -16.85
C LEU A 320 -3.76 -0.76 -15.98
N ASP A 321 -4.83 -0.76 -15.19
CA ASP A 321 -5.02 0.16 -14.07
C ASP A 321 -4.33 -0.39 -12.82
N TYR A 322 -3.57 0.46 -12.13
CA TYR A 322 -2.82 0.08 -10.94
C TYR A 322 -3.44 0.60 -9.63
N GLY A 323 -4.77 0.68 -9.60
CA GLY A 323 -5.54 0.81 -8.37
C GLY A 323 -5.68 2.23 -7.82
N ASN A 324 -5.55 3.25 -8.67
CA ASN A 324 -5.69 4.67 -8.31
C ASN A 324 -7.02 5.30 -8.77
N ASN A 325 -7.92 4.50 -9.34
CA ASN A 325 -9.26 4.90 -9.79
C ASN A 325 -9.30 5.86 -11.00
N ILE A 326 -8.21 5.97 -11.79
CA ILE A 326 -8.15 6.89 -12.93
C ILE A 326 -9.22 6.60 -13.99
N ARG A 327 -9.53 5.32 -14.22
CA ARG A 327 -10.60 4.90 -15.16
C ARG A 327 -11.96 5.46 -14.77
N GLN A 328 -12.31 5.41 -13.48
CA GLN A 328 -13.56 5.97 -12.97
C GLN A 328 -13.61 7.48 -13.15
N MET A 329 -12.52 8.19 -12.83
CA MET A 329 -12.47 9.64 -12.99
C MET A 329 -12.69 10.06 -14.44
N ALA A 330 -12.15 9.30 -15.41
CA ALA A 330 -12.39 9.54 -16.81
C ALA A 330 -13.81 9.16 -17.26
N GLN A 331 -14.37 8.05 -16.75
CA GLN A 331 -15.73 7.63 -17.02
C GLN A 331 -16.76 8.65 -16.52
N ASP A 332 -16.58 9.20 -15.31
CA ASP A 332 -17.42 10.24 -14.73
C ASP A 332 -17.48 11.51 -15.61
N MET A 333 -16.44 11.73 -16.41
CA MET A 333 -16.33 12.84 -17.37
C MET A 333 -16.80 12.49 -18.79
N GLY A 334 -17.36 11.30 -18.98
CA GLY A 334 -17.99 10.88 -20.24
C GLY A 334 -17.17 9.96 -21.14
N LEU A 335 -15.96 9.53 -20.72
CA LEU A 335 -15.19 8.54 -21.46
C LEU A 335 -15.78 7.14 -21.25
N LYS A 336 -16.76 6.77 -22.08
CA LYS A 336 -17.60 5.58 -21.90
C LYS A 336 -16.81 4.27 -21.81
N ASN A 337 -15.70 4.17 -22.54
CA ASN A 337 -14.90 2.96 -22.66
C ASN A 337 -13.63 3.00 -21.79
N ALA A 338 -13.61 3.84 -20.74
CA ALA A 338 -12.48 3.95 -19.81
C ALA A 338 -12.10 2.63 -19.11
N PHE A 339 -13.01 1.65 -19.04
CA PHE A 339 -12.81 0.35 -18.41
C PHE A 339 -12.44 -0.77 -19.40
N ASP A 340 -12.15 -0.45 -20.68
CA ASP A 340 -11.76 -1.48 -21.67
C ASP A 340 -10.44 -2.18 -21.30
N PHE A 341 -9.56 -1.52 -20.54
CA PHE A 341 -8.38 -2.16 -19.94
C PHE A 341 -8.62 -2.52 -18.46
N PRO A 342 -8.13 -3.70 -18.00
CA PRO A 342 -8.48 -4.24 -16.70
C PRO A 342 -7.67 -3.62 -15.56
N GLY A 343 -8.18 -3.75 -14.34
CA GLY A 343 -7.39 -3.57 -13.12
C GLY A 343 -6.34 -4.67 -12.96
N PHE A 344 -5.22 -4.34 -12.33
CA PHE A 344 -4.11 -5.29 -12.13
C PHE A 344 -4.50 -6.51 -11.28
N VAL A 345 -5.49 -6.40 -10.40
CA VAL A 345 -5.90 -7.51 -9.53
C VAL A 345 -6.65 -8.60 -10.27
N PRO A 346 -7.79 -8.32 -10.95
CA PRO A 346 -8.44 -9.34 -11.77
C PRO A 346 -7.51 -9.88 -12.85
N ALA A 347 -6.64 -9.03 -13.42
CA ALA A 347 -5.73 -9.44 -14.47
C ALA A 347 -4.60 -10.34 -13.98
N TYR A 348 -3.95 -10.04 -12.85
CA TYR A 348 -2.67 -10.67 -12.50
C TYR A 348 -2.57 -11.19 -11.06
N ILE A 349 -3.15 -10.49 -10.08
CA ILE A 349 -2.89 -10.78 -8.65
C ILE A 349 -3.90 -11.74 -8.01
N ARG A 350 -5.15 -11.79 -8.46
CA ARG A 350 -6.21 -12.59 -7.82
C ARG A 350 -5.86 -14.06 -7.56
N PRO A 351 -5.12 -14.79 -8.43
CA PRO A 351 -4.68 -16.15 -8.13
C PRO A 351 -3.82 -16.27 -6.85
N LEU A 352 -3.07 -15.24 -6.49
CA LEU A 352 -2.34 -15.17 -5.22
C LEU A 352 -3.31 -15.02 -4.05
N PHE A 353 -4.30 -14.13 -4.16
CA PHE A 353 -5.33 -13.94 -3.13
C PHE A 353 -6.16 -15.19 -2.86
N CYS A 354 -6.43 -16.01 -3.88
CA CYS A 354 -7.13 -17.29 -3.70
C CYS A 354 -6.40 -18.24 -2.74
N ARG A 355 -5.09 -18.07 -2.53
CA ARG A 355 -4.27 -18.86 -1.59
C ARG A 355 -3.92 -18.09 -0.31
N GLY A 356 -4.58 -16.96 -0.06
CA GLY A 356 -4.29 -16.06 1.06
C GLY A 356 -2.95 -15.32 0.95
N VAL A 357 -2.27 -15.39 -0.21
CA VAL A 357 -0.98 -14.73 -0.44
C VAL A 357 -1.23 -13.23 -0.65
N GLY A 358 -0.51 -12.39 0.08
CA GLY A 358 -0.65 -10.94 -0.02
C GLY A 358 0.49 -10.23 0.72
N PRO A 359 0.43 -8.89 0.91
CA PRO A 359 1.55 -8.05 1.31
C PRO A 359 1.90 -8.13 2.82
N PHE A 360 2.15 -9.35 3.29
CA PHE A 360 2.67 -9.64 4.62
C PHE A 360 4.02 -8.96 4.82
N ARG A 361 4.17 -8.29 5.96
CA ARG A 361 5.35 -7.49 6.27
C ARG A 361 5.67 -7.50 7.75
N TRP A 362 6.91 -7.17 8.07
CA TRP A 362 7.32 -6.96 9.45
C TRP A 362 8.34 -5.83 9.57
N ALA A 363 8.46 -5.26 10.76
CA ALA A 363 9.47 -4.25 11.09
C ALA A 363 10.16 -4.56 12.42
N ALA A 364 11.46 -4.32 12.47
CA ALA A 364 12.29 -4.53 13.65
C ALA A 364 12.24 -3.31 14.57
N LEU A 365 11.58 -3.41 15.73
CA LEU A 365 11.46 -2.28 16.65
C LEU A 365 12.81 -1.85 17.23
N SER A 366 13.81 -2.72 17.22
CA SER A 366 15.19 -2.42 17.61
C SER A 366 15.78 -1.27 16.80
N GLY A 367 15.34 -1.09 15.55
CA GLY A 367 15.99 -0.22 14.59
C GLY A 367 17.22 -0.83 13.93
N ASP A 368 17.56 -2.08 14.24
CA ASP A 368 18.76 -2.74 13.72
C ASP A 368 18.47 -3.53 12.44
N PRO A 369 19.14 -3.19 11.31
CA PRO A 369 19.02 -3.94 10.06
C PRO A 369 19.32 -5.43 10.18
N GLU A 370 20.19 -5.84 11.10
CA GLU A 370 20.55 -7.25 11.29
C GLU A 370 19.37 -8.10 11.73
N ASP A 371 18.39 -7.54 12.46
CA ASP A 371 17.17 -8.28 12.79
C ASP A 371 16.37 -8.64 11.53
N ILE A 372 16.36 -7.77 10.52
CA ILE A 372 15.74 -8.07 9.23
C ILE A 372 16.54 -9.11 8.46
N PHE A 373 17.87 -9.03 8.44
CA PHE A 373 18.68 -10.05 7.74
C PHE A 373 18.57 -11.43 8.38
N LYS A 374 18.45 -11.51 9.71
CA LYS A 374 18.19 -12.77 10.41
C LYS A 374 16.80 -13.33 10.10
N THR A 375 15.78 -12.48 10.05
CA THR A 375 14.42 -12.91 9.67
C THR A 375 14.36 -13.33 8.19
N ASP A 376 15.07 -12.64 7.27
CA ASP A 376 15.21 -13.07 5.87
C ASP A 376 15.81 -14.48 5.79
N ALA A 377 16.89 -14.75 6.54
CA ALA A 377 17.51 -16.08 6.60
C ALA A 377 16.55 -17.15 7.17
N LYS A 378 15.79 -16.81 8.23
CA LYS A 378 14.79 -17.72 8.82
C LYS A 378 13.67 -18.05 7.84
N VAL A 379 13.21 -17.09 7.04
CA VAL A 379 12.20 -17.34 6.01
C VAL A 379 12.72 -18.37 5.00
N LYS A 380 13.97 -18.21 4.53
CA LYS A 380 14.60 -19.17 3.61
C LYS A 380 14.73 -20.57 4.21
N GLU A 381 15.07 -20.66 5.50
CA GLU A 381 15.14 -21.93 6.23
C GLU A 381 13.79 -22.66 6.30
N LEU A 382 12.70 -21.91 6.54
CA LEU A 382 11.36 -22.48 6.68
C LEU A 382 10.67 -22.81 5.35
N MET A 383 11.17 -22.24 4.25
CA MET A 383 10.65 -22.40 2.90
C MET A 383 11.79 -22.69 1.90
N PRO A 384 12.55 -23.80 2.07
CA PRO A 384 13.79 -24.05 1.33
C PRO A 384 13.58 -24.24 -0.18
N ASP A 385 12.38 -24.66 -0.59
CA ASP A 385 12.08 -25.02 -1.98
C ASP A 385 11.49 -23.86 -2.81
N ASP A 386 11.13 -22.74 -2.18
CA ASP A 386 10.55 -21.58 -2.86
C ASP A 386 11.63 -20.68 -3.47
N LYS A 387 12.12 -21.08 -4.66
CA LYS A 387 13.15 -20.35 -5.40
C LYS A 387 12.76 -18.91 -5.73
N HIS A 388 11.47 -18.65 -5.99
CA HIS A 388 10.98 -17.32 -6.32
C HIS A 388 11.06 -16.39 -5.10
N LEU A 389 10.61 -16.88 -3.94
CA LEU A 389 10.73 -16.17 -2.67
C LEU A 389 12.19 -15.94 -2.27
N HIS A 390 13.08 -16.91 -2.48
CA HIS A 390 14.50 -16.74 -2.17
C HIS A 390 15.14 -15.65 -3.03
N ASN A 391 14.84 -15.66 -4.34
CA ASN A 391 15.29 -14.62 -5.26
C ASN A 391 14.73 -13.25 -4.88
N TRP A 392 13.45 -13.17 -4.48
CA TRP A 392 12.86 -11.96 -3.92
C TRP A 392 13.68 -11.42 -2.74
N LEU A 393 13.98 -12.25 -1.74
CA LEU A 393 14.74 -11.85 -0.56
C LEU A 393 16.17 -11.43 -0.89
N ASP A 394 16.84 -12.11 -1.83
CA ASP A 394 18.18 -11.74 -2.29
C ASP A 394 18.19 -10.37 -2.97
N MET A 395 17.25 -10.12 -3.88
CA MET A 395 17.11 -8.82 -4.52
C MET A 395 16.71 -7.74 -3.51
N ALA A 396 15.79 -8.05 -2.59
CA ALA A 396 15.36 -7.12 -1.55
C ALA A 396 16.53 -6.71 -0.65
N LYS A 397 17.41 -7.64 -0.27
CA LYS A 397 18.65 -7.35 0.47
C LYS A 397 19.64 -6.50 -0.35
N ALA A 398 19.79 -6.80 -1.64
CA ALA A 398 20.79 -6.14 -2.49
C ALA A 398 20.35 -4.75 -2.99
N ARG A 399 19.04 -4.53 -3.17
CA ARG A 399 18.50 -3.38 -3.91
C ARG A 399 17.61 -2.45 -3.08
N ILE A 400 16.99 -2.93 -2.00
CA ILE A 400 16.08 -2.10 -1.19
C ILE A 400 16.84 -1.50 -0.02
N LYS A 401 16.90 -0.16 0.02
CA LYS A 401 17.37 0.58 1.19
C LYS A 401 16.24 0.70 2.22
N PHE A 402 16.54 0.46 3.49
CA PHE A 402 15.57 0.65 4.57
C PHE A 402 15.21 2.13 4.74
N GLN A 403 13.96 2.39 5.14
CA GLN A 403 13.40 3.70 5.42
C GLN A 403 12.82 3.68 6.83
N GLY A 404 13.32 4.51 7.75
CA GLY A 404 12.91 4.48 9.15
C GLY A 404 13.37 3.21 9.89
N LEU A 405 12.47 2.54 10.60
CA LEU A 405 12.72 1.21 11.17
C LEU A 405 12.98 0.21 10.03
N PRO A 406 14.05 -0.60 10.10
CA PRO A 406 14.27 -1.69 9.17
C PRO A 406 13.03 -2.59 9.11
N ALA A 407 12.57 -2.86 7.90
CA ALA A 407 11.35 -3.58 7.64
C ALA A 407 11.49 -4.42 6.39
N ARG A 408 10.66 -5.45 6.26
CA ARG A 408 10.63 -6.34 5.09
C ARG A 408 9.19 -6.57 4.65
N ILE A 409 8.98 -6.50 3.34
CA ILE A 409 7.80 -7.04 2.66
C ILE A 409 8.16 -8.45 2.15
N CYS A 410 7.27 -9.42 2.36
CA CYS A 410 7.43 -10.78 1.83
C CYS A 410 6.05 -11.41 1.65
N TRP A 411 5.59 -11.55 0.41
CA TRP A 411 4.27 -12.09 0.11
C TRP A 411 4.20 -13.58 0.40
N VAL A 412 3.43 -13.94 1.43
CA VAL A 412 3.20 -15.33 1.87
C VAL A 412 1.73 -15.56 2.20
N GLY A 413 1.31 -16.82 2.08
CA GLY A 413 -0.09 -17.22 2.11
C GLY A 413 -0.59 -17.83 3.41
N LEU A 414 -1.80 -18.37 3.34
CA LEU A 414 -2.39 -19.16 4.41
C LEU A 414 -1.50 -20.37 4.73
N GLY A 415 -1.20 -20.55 6.00
CA GLY A 415 -0.32 -21.61 6.48
C GLY A 415 1.13 -21.17 6.70
N ASP A 416 1.65 -20.22 5.92
CA ASP A 416 3.04 -19.77 6.11
C ASP A 416 3.15 -18.53 7.00
N ARG A 417 2.16 -17.62 6.97
CA ARG A 417 2.15 -16.43 7.84
C ARG A 417 2.28 -16.79 9.33
N HIS A 418 1.50 -17.75 9.83
CA HIS A 418 1.57 -18.15 11.23
C HIS A 418 2.89 -18.87 11.57
N ARG A 419 3.42 -19.73 10.69
CA ARG A 419 4.71 -20.41 10.86
C ARG A 419 5.85 -19.40 10.99
N LEU A 420 5.87 -18.39 10.11
CA LEU A 420 6.85 -17.31 10.17
C LEU A 420 6.70 -16.47 11.43
N GLY A 421 5.48 -16.06 11.78
CA GLY A 421 5.25 -15.26 12.98
C GLY A 421 5.64 -15.97 14.27
N LEU A 422 5.36 -17.28 14.38
CA LEU A 422 5.78 -18.11 15.51
C LEU A 422 7.31 -18.22 15.58
N ALA A 423 7.97 -18.42 14.43
CA ALA A 423 9.43 -18.47 14.37
C ALA A 423 10.06 -17.13 14.76
N PHE A 424 9.52 -16.00 14.30
CA PHE A 424 10.02 -14.69 14.69
C PHE A 424 9.84 -14.45 16.20
N ASN A 425 8.70 -14.85 16.77
CA ASN A 425 8.48 -14.78 18.21
C ASN A 425 9.51 -15.61 18.99
N GLU A 426 9.79 -16.83 18.55
CA GLU A 426 10.82 -17.68 19.16
C GLU A 426 12.23 -17.04 19.06
N MET A 427 12.56 -16.43 17.93
CA MET A 427 13.83 -15.73 17.75
C MET A 427 13.97 -14.52 18.71
N VAL A 428 12.88 -13.81 18.99
CA VAL A 428 12.86 -12.76 20.03
C VAL A 428 13.07 -13.37 21.41
N ALA A 429 12.37 -14.47 21.73
CA ALA A 429 12.46 -15.16 23.02
C ALA A 429 13.90 -15.65 23.32
N ARG A 430 14.62 -16.10 22.29
CA ARG A 430 16.02 -16.55 22.39
C ARG A 430 17.05 -15.43 22.37
N GLY A 431 16.63 -14.18 22.14
CA GLY A 431 17.55 -13.05 21.95
C GLY A 431 18.34 -13.10 20.64
N GLU A 432 17.92 -13.92 19.67
CA GLU A 432 18.48 -13.90 18.31
C GLU A 432 18.14 -12.57 17.63
N LEU A 433 16.95 -12.03 17.90
CA LEU A 433 16.53 -10.67 17.51
C LEU A 433 16.65 -9.72 18.71
N LYS A 434 17.10 -8.49 18.47
CA LYS A 434 17.47 -7.54 19.55
C LYS A 434 16.27 -6.93 20.28
N ALA A 435 15.10 -6.90 19.64
CA ALA A 435 13.86 -6.42 20.22
C ALA A 435 12.66 -7.08 19.52
N PRO A 436 11.43 -6.89 20.03
CA PRO A 436 10.23 -7.40 19.39
C PRO A 436 10.05 -6.96 17.93
N ILE A 437 9.37 -7.80 17.17
CA ILE A 437 9.01 -7.57 15.77
C ILE A 437 7.53 -7.21 15.69
N VAL A 438 7.19 -6.16 14.94
CA VAL A 438 5.79 -5.93 14.53
C VAL A 438 5.53 -6.66 13.23
N ILE A 439 4.42 -7.38 13.16
CA ILE A 439 3.99 -8.15 11.99
C ILE A 439 2.65 -7.60 11.54
N GLY A 440 2.52 -7.22 10.29
CA GLY A 440 1.28 -6.70 9.73
C GLY A 440 1.23 -6.86 8.22
N ARG A 441 0.44 -6.00 7.58
CA ARG A 441 0.25 -5.99 6.13
C ARG A 441 -0.35 -4.66 5.67
N ASP A 442 -0.45 -4.50 4.35
CA ASP A 442 -1.38 -3.51 3.79
C ASP A 442 -2.84 -3.89 4.10
N HIS A 443 -3.76 -2.94 3.91
CA HIS A 443 -5.20 -3.26 3.89
C HIS A 443 -5.61 -3.92 2.57
N LEU A 444 -4.83 -3.72 1.50
CA LEU A 444 -4.86 -4.58 0.32
C LEU A 444 -4.38 -5.96 0.71
N ASP A 445 -5.29 -6.91 0.87
CA ASP A 445 -5.01 -8.32 1.06
C ASP A 445 -6.26 -9.14 0.71
N SER A 446 -6.08 -10.45 0.55
CA SER A 446 -7.10 -11.38 0.09
C SER A 446 -8.47 -11.29 0.79
N GLY A 447 -8.52 -11.04 2.11
CA GLY A 447 -9.76 -11.04 2.89
C GLY A 447 -10.19 -9.68 3.43
N SER A 448 -9.39 -8.64 3.23
CA SER A 448 -9.49 -7.42 4.03
C SER A 448 -9.94 -6.18 3.28
N VAL A 449 -10.47 -6.31 2.06
CA VAL A 449 -10.90 -5.17 1.24
C VAL A 449 -12.06 -5.53 0.32
N ALA A 450 -13.00 -4.60 0.22
CA ALA A 450 -13.99 -4.50 -0.84
C ALA A 450 -13.74 -3.21 -1.61
N SER A 451 -13.48 -3.33 -2.92
CA SER A 451 -13.06 -2.23 -3.80
C SER A 451 -13.32 -2.62 -5.26
N PRO A 452 -14.53 -2.32 -5.79
CA PRO A 452 -14.98 -2.75 -7.12
C PRO A 452 -14.13 -2.25 -8.30
N ASN A 453 -13.31 -1.22 -8.09
CA ASN A 453 -12.42 -0.69 -9.13
C ASN A 453 -10.95 -1.10 -8.91
N ARG A 454 -10.68 -2.05 -8.00
CA ARG A 454 -9.34 -2.54 -7.69
C ARG A 454 -9.35 -4.01 -7.25
N GLU A 455 -9.35 -4.31 -5.94
CA GLU A 455 -9.13 -5.68 -5.46
C GLU A 455 -10.27 -6.64 -5.78
N THR A 456 -11.49 -6.13 -5.77
CA THR A 456 -12.71 -6.93 -5.97
C THR A 456 -13.38 -6.61 -7.29
N GLU A 457 -12.66 -6.00 -8.24
CA GLU A 457 -13.16 -5.74 -9.59
C GLU A 457 -13.44 -7.04 -10.35
N ALA A 458 -14.65 -7.20 -10.88
CA ALA A 458 -15.05 -8.38 -11.63
C ALA A 458 -14.84 -9.68 -10.85
N MET A 459 -15.44 -9.79 -9.66
CA MET A 459 -15.55 -11.06 -8.95
C MET A 459 -16.35 -12.05 -9.81
N LYS A 460 -15.98 -13.34 -9.76
CA LYS A 460 -16.58 -14.40 -10.60
C LYS A 460 -18.11 -14.50 -10.42
N ASP A 461 -18.60 -14.22 -9.22
CA ASP A 461 -20.01 -14.26 -8.84
C ASP A 461 -20.69 -12.87 -8.86
N GLY A 462 -19.96 -11.80 -9.23
CA GLY A 462 -20.45 -10.42 -9.21
C GLY A 462 -20.51 -9.76 -7.83
N SER A 463 -19.89 -10.36 -6.79
CA SER A 463 -19.87 -9.84 -5.41
C SER A 463 -18.93 -8.64 -5.17
N ASP A 464 -18.59 -7.90 -6.22
CA ASP A 464 -17.57 -6.84 -6.24
C ASP A 464 -17.74 -5.83 -5.09
N ALA A 465 -18.98 -5.40 -4.84
CA ALA A 465 -19.31 -4.35 -3.88
C ALA A 465 -19.67 -4.86 -2.47
N VAL A 466 -19.63 -6.18 -2.23
CA VAL A 466 -19.98 -6.76 -0.91
C VAL A 466 -18.90 -6.42 0.11
N SER A 467 -19.21 -5.52 1.04
CA SER A 467 -18.26 -5.02 2.04
C SER A 467 -18.38 -5.67 3.42
N ASP A 468 -19.17 -6.73 3.57
CA ASP A 468 -19.22 -7.50 4.81
C ASP A 468 -17.86 -8.12 5.16
N TRP A 469 -17.12 -8.59 4.14
CA TRP A 469 -15.83 -9.27 4.29
C TRP A 469 -14.76 -8.47 5.05
N PRO A 470 -14.40 -7.23 4.68
CA PRO A 470 -13.45 -6.44 5.45
C PRO A 470 -13.94 -6.13 6.87
N LEU A 471 -15.25 -5.98 7.08
CA LEU A 471 -15.81 -5.79 8.43
C LEU A 471 -15.60 -7.04 9.29
N LEU A 472 -15.95 -8.21 8.75
CA LEU A 472 -15.71 -9.51 9.39
C LEU A 472 -14.22 -9.78 9.63
N ASN A 473 -13.34 -9.42 8.69
CA ASN A 473 -11.89 -9.53 8.86
C ASN A 473 -11.41 -8.71 10.07
N ALA A 474 -11.87 -7.47 10.23
CA ALA A 474 -11.51 -6.66 11.40
C ALA A 474 -12.05 -7.26 12.69
N LEU A 475 -13.33 -7.65 12.73
CA LEU A 475 -13.95 -8.25 13.91
C LEU A 475 -13.25 -9.55 14.32
N LEU A 476 -12.91 -10.40 13.35
CA LEU A 476 -12.20 -11.66 13.58
C LEU A 476 -10.77 -11.42 14.08
N ASN A 477 -10.05 -10.44 13.54
CA ASN A 477 -8.72 -10.07 14.04
C ASN A 477 -8.77 -9.51 15.46
N CYS A 478 -9.80 -8.73 15.80
CA CYS A 478 -10.06 -8.29 17.17
C CYS A 478 -10.27 -9.48 18.10
N ALA A 479 -11.13 -10.42 17.72
CA ALA A 479 -11.44 -11.63 18.50
C ALA A 479 -10.24 -12.60 18.60
N SER A 480 -9.37 -12.62 17.59
CA SER A 480 -8.21 -13.51 17.54
C SER A 480 -7.03 -13.02 18.40
N GLY A 481 -6.97 -11.71 18.63
CA GLY A 481 -5.98 -11.07 19.52
C GLY A 481 -4.86 -10.32 18.80
N ALA A 482 -5.15 -9.65 17.67
CA ALA A 482 -4.20 -8.71 17.07
C ALA A 482 -3.86 -7.59 18.07
N THR A 483 -2.67 -6.98 17.97
CA THR A 483 -2.27 -5.90 18.89
C THR A 483 -2.98 -4.58 18.56
N TRP A 484 -3.18 -4.28 17.27
CA TRP A 484 -4.15 -3.27 16.86
C TRP A 484 -4.87 -3.65 15.57
N VAL A 485 -6.10 -3.17 15.45
CA VAL A 485 -6.99 -3.43 14.32
C VAL A 485 -7.58 -2.11 13.83
N SER A 486 -7.78 -2.02 12.52
CA SER A 486 -8.26 -0.80 11.87
C SER A 486 -9.32 -1.09 10.82
N LEU A 487 -10.34 -0.23 10.74
CA LEU A 487 -11.36 -0.20 9.69
C LEU A 487 -11.36 1.17 9.01
N HIS A 488 -11.03 1.19 7.74
CA HIS A 488 -10.84 2.39 6.95
C HIS A 488 -11.79 2.40 5.73
N HIS A 489 -12.05 3.61 5.25
CA HIS A 489 -12.85 3.85 4.07
C HIS A 489 -12.10 4.71 3.04
N GLY A 490 -12.18 4.28 1.78
CA GLY A 490 -11.71 5.01 0.61
C GLY A 490 -10.24 4.83 0.24
N GLY A 491 -9.47 4.01 0.96
CA GLY A 491 -8.05 3.79 0.70
C GLY A 491 -7.75 3.38 -0.75
N GLY A 492 -6.76 4.06 -1.33
CA GLY A 492 -6.26 3.85 -2.70
C GLY A 492 -7.18 4.34 -3.82
N VAL A 493 -8.51 4.17 -3.73
CA VAL A 493 -9.47 4.52 -4.81
C VAL A 493 -10.32 5.76 -4.52
N GLY A 494 -10.21 6.33 -3.32
CA GLY A 494 -10.93 7.53 -2.90
C GLY A 494 -12.21 7.21 -2.11
N ILE A 495 -12.73 8.23 -1.43
CA ILE A 495 -13.96 8.17 -0.62
C ILE A 495 -15.12 7.68 -1.49
N GLY A 496 -15.91 6.74 -0.96
CA GLY A 496 -17.04 6.10 -1.66
C GLY A 496 -16.69 4.77 -2.36
N TYR A 497 -15.42 4.51 -2.67
CA TYR A 497 -15.05 3.40 -3.58
C TYR A 497 -14.45 2.16 -2.91
N SER A 498 -14.14 2.20 -1.60
CA SER A 498 -13.64 1.01 -0.90
C SER A 498 -13.89 1.01 0.60
N GLN A 499 -14.02 -0.18 1.18
CA GLN A 499 -13.99 -0.42 2.63
C GLN A 499 -12.98 -1.51 2.92
N HIS A 500 -12.14 -1.33 3.94
CA HIS A 500 -11.02 -2.23 4.14
C HIS A 500 -10.49 -2.23 5.58
N ALA A 501 -9.85 -3.33 5.96
CA ALA A 501 -9.35 -3.61 7.30
C ALA A 501 -7.83 -3.81 7.31
N GLY A 502 -7.20 -3.33 8.37
CA GLY A 502 -5.78 -3.56 8.65
C GLY A 502 -5.62 -4.20 10.01
N MET A 503 -4.62 -5.06 10.14
CA MET A 503 -4.27 -5.71 11.40
C MET A 503 -2.76 -5.67 11.59
N VAL A 504 -2.34 -5.59 12.84
CA VAL A 504 -0.93 -5.73 13.23
C VAL A 504 -0.85 -6.48 14.55
N ILE A 505 0.14 -7.36 14.68
CA ILE A 505 0.42 -8.15 15.87
C ILE A 505 1.91 -8.05 16.24
N VAL A 506 2.19 -7.98 17.53
CA VAL A 506 3.56 -7.92 18.06
C VAL A 506 4.02 -9.32 18.44
N ALA A 507 5.20 -9.69 17.95
CA ALA A 507 5.97 -10.84 18.40
C ALA A 507 7.01 -10.37 19.43
N ASP A 508 6.66 -10.47 20.72
CA ASP A 508 7.47 -9.99 21.84
C ASP A 508 8.25 -11.10 22.58
N GLY A 509 8.23 -12.33 22.04
CA GLY A 509 8.91 -13.49 22.61
C GLY A 509 8.12 -14.21 23.70
N THR A 510 6.92 -13.74 24.04
CA THR A 510 6.12 -14.36 25.10
C THR A 510 5.32 -15.57 24.60
N PRO A 511 5.04 -16.56 25.48
CA PRO A 511 4.08 -17.64 25.19
C PRO A 511 2.67 -17.11 24.89
N GLU A 512 2.26 -16.01 25.51
CA GLU A 512 0.98 -15.37 25.26
C GLU A 512 0.92 -14.80 23.84
N ALA A 513 1.99 -14.15 23.36
CA ALA A 513 2.08 -13.69 21.98
C ALA A 513 2.05 -14.85 20.99
N ALA A 514 2.72 -15.98 21.28
CA ALA A 514 2.68 -17.15 20.41
C ALA A 514 1.23 -17.63 20.16
N LYS A 515 0.40 -17.73 21.20
CA LYS A 515 -1.01 -18.11 21.08
C LYS A 515 -1.83 -17.12 20.25
N ARG A 516 -1.57 -15.81 20.40
CA ARG A 516 -2.24 -14.78 19.60
C ARG A 516 -1.80 -14.84 18.14
N ILE A 517 -0.50 -14.95 17.88
CA ILE A 517 0.10 -15.04 16.54
C ILE A 517 -0.45 -16.24 15.78
N GLU A 518 -0.51 -17.41 16.42
CA GLU A 518 -1.05 -18.63 15.83
C GLU A 518 -2.47 -18.41 15.30
N ARG A 519 -3.38 -17.88 16.13
CA ARG A 519 -4.76 -17.62 15.74
C ARG A 519 -4.86 -16.53 14.68
N VAL A 520 -4.23 -15.39 14.93
CA VAL A 520 -4.36 -14.17 14.13
C VAL A 520 -3.79 -14.39 12.72
N LEU A 521 -2.58 -14.91 12.61
CA LEU A 521 -1.90 -15.11 11.32
C LEU A 521 -2.39 -16.37 10.58
N TRP A 522 -3.26 -17.17 11.20
CA TRP A 522 -4.08 -18.16 10.51
C TRP A 522 -5.39 -17.53 10.00
N ASN A 523 -6.17 -16.94 10.90
CA ASN A 523 -7.52 -16.43 10.63
C ASN A 523 -7.53 -15.28 9.62
N ASP A 524 -6.53 -14.40 9.66
CA ASP A 524 -6.44 -13.26 8.77
C ASP A 524 -6.36 -13.66 7.28
N PRO A 525 -5.34 -14.44 6.81
CA PRO A 525 -5.33 -14.93 5.43
C PRO A 525 -6.42 -15.97 5.16
N ALA A 526 -6.87 -16.75 6.16
CA ALA A 526 -7.97 -17.70 5.98
C ALA A 526 -9.28 -17.00 5.60
N SER A 527 -9.54 -15.81 6.14
CA SER A 527 -10.71 -15.01 5.75
C SER A 527 -10.69 -14.62 4.26
N GLY A 528 -9.51 -14.48 3.67
CA GLY A 528 -9.35 -14.23 2.24
C GLY A 528 -9.58 -15.46 1.37
N VAL A 529 -9.10 -16.62 1.83
CA VAL A 529 -9.40 -17.91 1.20
C VAL A 529 -10.91 -18.19 1.27
N MET A 530 -11.54 -17.99 2.44
CA MET A 530 -12.99 -18.08 2.64
C MET A 530 -13.75 -17.21 1.62
N ARG A 531 -13.43 -15.92 1.55
CA ARG A 531 -14.09 -14.97 0.64
C ARG A 531 -14.03 -15.38 -0.83
N HIS A 532 -12.85 -15.83 -1.29
CA HIS A 532 -12.67 -16.23 -2.69
C HIS A 532 -13.27 -17.62 -2.97
N ALA A 533 -13.26 -18.52 -1.99
CA ALA A 533 -13.92 -19.81 -2.13
C ALA A 533 -15.44 -19.65 -2.22
N ASP A 534 -16.02 -18.75 -1.41
CA ASP A 534 -17.44 -18.36 -1.47
C ASP A 534 -17.83 -17.79 -2.84
N ALA A 535 -16.99 -16.93 -3.40
CA ALA A 535 -17.15 -16.40 -4.77
C ALA A 535 -16.92 -17.44 -5.89
N GLY A 536 -16.67 -18.72 -5.55
CA GLY A 536 -16.58 -19.82 -6.50
C GLY A 536 -15.23 -19.97 -7.23
N TYR A 537 -14.14 -19.41 -6.70
CA TYR A 537 -12.81 -19.64 -7.25
C TYR A 537 -12.27 -21.02 -6.83
N GLU A 538 -12.10 -21.94 -7.78
CA GLU A 538 -11.65 -23.33 -7.53
C GLU A 538 -10.34 -23.38 -6.75
N THR A 539 -9.36 -22.55 -7.12
CA THR A 539 -8.08 -22.46 -6.40
C THR A 539 -8.24 -22.11 -4.92
N ALA A 540 -9.24 -21.30 -4.56
CA ALA A 540 -9.52 -20.96 -3.17
C ALA A 540 -10.26 -22.08 -2.44
N ILE A 541 -11.17 -22.77 -3.13
CA ILE A 541 -11.85 -23.97 -2.62
C ILE A 541 -10.82 -25.08 -2.33
N ASP A 542 -9.89 -25.32 -3.24
CA ASP A 542 -8.83 -26.31 -3.06
C ASP A 542 -7.90 -25.91 -1.93
N CYS A 543 -7.50 -24.63 -1.84
CA CYS A 543 -6.72 -24.13 -0.72
C CYS A 543 -7.46 -24.32 0.63
N ALA A 544 -8.77 -24.07 0.67
CA ALA A 544 -9.57 -24.29 1.87
C ALA A 544 -9.60 -25.76 2.29
N ARG A 545 -9.76 -26.69 1.33
CA ARG A 545 -9.71 -28.14 1.58
C ARG A 545 -8.32 -28.57 2.08
N ASP A 546 -7.27 -28.16 1.39
CA ASP A 546 -5.87 -28.49 1.71
C ASP A 546 -5.46 -28.01 3.11
N LYS A 547 -5.99 -26.86 3.52
CA LYS A 547 -5.71 -26.25 4.84
C LYS A 547 -6.73 -26.64 5.91
N GLY A 548 -7.74 -27.45 5.58
CA GLY A 548 -8.76 -27.90 6.52
C GLY A 548 -9.61 -26.77 7.10
N LEU A 549 -9.95 -25.77 6.28
CA LEU A 549 -10.85 -24.68 6.71
C LEU A 549 -12.28 -25.21 6.85
N ASP A 550 -12.93 -24.87 7.96
CA ASP A 550 -14.36 -25.11 8.17
C ASP A 550 -15.16 -23.99 7.49
N LEU A 551 -15.66 -24.27 6.29
CA LEU A 551 -16.46 -23.34 5.48
C LEU A 551 -17.88 -23.92 5.28
N PRO A 552 -18.83 -23.64 6.20
CA PRO A 552 -20.15 -24.28 6.17
C PRO A 552 -20.93 -24.10 4.87
N SER A 553 -20.76 -22.97 4.17
CA SER A 553 -21.46 -22.67 2.90
C SER A 553 -20.98 -23.54 1.73
N LEU A 554 -19.77 -24.10 1.81
CA LEU A 554 -19.15 -24.89 0.73
C LEU A 554 -19.23 -26.40 0.99
N SER A 555 -19.88 -26.81 2.08
CA SER A 555 -19.97 -28.22 2.46
C SER A 555 -20.91 -29.02 1.54
N LYS A 556 -20.29 -29.73 0.59
CA LYS A 556 -20.54 -31.14 0.27
C LYS A 556 -19.24 -31.81 -0.17
#